data_AF-A0A842SN26-F1
#
_entry.id   AF-A0A842SN26-F1
#
_cell.length_a   1.000
_cell.length_b   1.000
_cell.length_c   1.000
_cell.angle_alpha   90.00
_cell.angle_beta   90.00
_cell.angle_gamma   90.00
#
_symmetry.space_group_name_H-M   'P 1'
#
loop_
_entity.id
_entity.type
_entity.pdbx_description
1 polymer ?
#
loop_
_entity_poly.entity_id
_entity_poly.type
_entity_poly.pdbx_seq_one_letter_code
_entity_poly.pdbx_strand_id
1 'polypeptide(L)'
;MITSLPLLDDALNAAKNRLHEKLERECTISIYVNPNEQLLNQLEAIDHEKFREELWVTHQELEEKTRQKGFIAFMIYTDEQPIAFLYGYQEPGDPSGFFLDEIATRIEGKGIGKILIVLSLIYCVEVSYDHVALYTEQSDDKGRRLEEFYEHMGFYLVNRDPEFGSVMRYNIEEEKLTPLYNRVMFKEGGPFPPYLTK
;
A
#
# COMPACT_ATOMS: atom_id res chain seq x y z
N MET A 1 21.87 -7.19 0.33
CA MET A 1 20.54 -7.81 0.12
C MET A 1 20.31 -8.85 1.19
N ILE A 2 19.09 -8.95 1.72
CA ILE A 2 18.71 -9.93 2.75
C ILE A 2 18.20 -11.23 2.12
N THR A 3 18.30 -12.33 2.88
CA THR A 3 17.99 -13.70 2.42
C THR A 3 16.67 -14.27 2.97
N SER A 4 16.02 -13.55 3.88
CA SER A 4 14.71 -13.88 4.45
C SER A 4 13.92 -12.59 4.63
N LEU A 5 12.60 -12.67 4.83
CA LEU A 5 11.83 -11.49 5.17
C LEU A 5 12.23 -10.93 6.55
N PRO A 6 12.27 -9.60 6.69
CA PRO A 6 12.49 -8.97 7.97
C PRO A 6 11.17 -8.94 8.77
N LEU A 7 11.28 -8.70 10.07
CA LEU A 7 10.13 -8.26 10.86
C LEU A 7 9.71 -6.85 10.42
N LEU A 8 8.46 -6.48 10.70
CA LEU A 8 7.86 -5.22 10.30
C LEU A 8 8.63 -4.03 10.88
N ASP A 9 9.10 -4.10 12.13
CA ASP A 9 9.90 -3.03 12.74
C ASP A 9 11.21 -2.77 11.98
N ASP A 10 11.89 -3.84 11.54
CA ASP A 10 13.10 -3.72 10.72
C ASP A 10 12.77 -3.18 9.31
N ALA A 11 11.65 -3.62 8.74
CA ALA A 11 11.14 -3.14 7.46
C ALA A 11 10.80 -1.64 7.50
N LEU A 12 10.20 -1.17 8.60
CA LEU A 12 9.90 0.25 8.82
C LEU A 12 11.18 1.09 8.88
N ASN A 13 12.22 0.60 9.54
CA ASN A 13 13.52 1.28 9.59
C ASN A 13 14.17 1.35 8.21
N ALA A 14 14.14 0.26 7.44
CA ALA A 14 14.62 0.25 6.06
C ALA A 14 13.80 1.20 5.17
N ALA A 15 12.48 1.23 5.33
CA ALA A 15 11.59 2.12 4.60
C ALA A 15 11.87 3.60 4.90
N LYS A 16 12.13 3.98 6.17
CA LYS A 16 12.53 5.36 6.53
C LYS A 16 13.81 5.78 5.83
N ASN A 17 14.84 4.93 5.85
CA ASN A 17 16.09 5.19 5.13
C ASN A 17 15.84 5.35 3.63
N ARG A 18 15.00 4.47 3.07
CA ARG A 18 14.66 4.52 1.64
C ARG A 18 13.87 5.77 1.27
N LEU A 19 12.94 6.21 2.10
CA LEU A 19 12.19 7.45 1.91
C LEU A 19 13.14 8.65 1.97
N HIS A 20 14.06 8.69 2.95
CA HIS A 20 15.08 9.74 3.04
C HIS A 20 15.92 9.83 1.76
N GLU A 21 16.39 8.70 1.22
CA GLU A 21 17.12 8.69 -0.06
C GLU A 21 16.30 9.24 -1.25
N LYS A 22 14.99 8.99 -1.27
CA LYS A 22 14.10 9.37 -2.39
C LYS A 22 13.65 10.82 -2.34
N LEU A 23 13.48 11.33 -1.12
CA LEU A 23 12.88 12.62 -0.82
C LEU A 23 13.90 13.66 -0.36
N GLU A 24 15.12 13.23 0.00
CA GLU A 24 16.18 14.09 0.55
C GLU A 24 15.72 14.86 1.80
N ARG A 25 14.83 14.23 2.58
CA ARG A 25 14.20 14.79 3.78
C ARG A 25 13.99 13.69 4.82
N GLU A 26 14.00 14.09 6.08
CA GLU A 26 13.60 13.20 7.18
C GLU A 26 12.14 12.80 7.03
N CYS A 27 11.90 11.49 7.17
CA CYS A 27 10.57 10.92 7.04
C CYS A 27 10.27 10.04 8.25
N THR A 28 9.07 10.16 8.78
CA THR A 28 8.55 9.23 9.79
C THR A 28 7.45 8.38 9.19
N ILE A 29 7.31 7.17 9.72
CA ILE A 29 6.23 6.26 9.38
C ILE A 29 5.52 5.92 10.68
N SER A 30 4.21 6.08 10.71
CA SER A 30 3.36 5.72 11.86
C SER A 30 2.34 4.68 11.42
N ILE A 31 2.09 3.72 12.31
CA ILE A 31 1.07 2.69 12.13
C ILE A 31 -0.08 2.97 13.08
N TYR A 32 -1.30 2.95 12.55
CA TYR A 32 -2.54 3.14 13.31
C TYR A 32 -3.38 1.88 13.20
N VAL A 33 -3.58 1.21 14.33
CA VAL A 33 -4.53 0.09 14.48
C VAL A 33 -5.79 0.51 15.25
N ASN A 34 -5.71 1.64 15.95
CA ASN A 34 -6.83 2.29 16.62
C ASN A 34 -6.92 3.73 16.08
N PRO A 35 -7.79 3.97 15.10
CA PRO A 35 -7.92 5.26 14.45
C PRO A 35 -8.53 6.29 15.41
N ASN A 36 -8.14 7.55 15.22
CA ASN A 36 -8.68 8.68 15.94
C ASN A 36 -9.11 9.77 14.95
N GLU A 37 -9.82 10.77 15.45
CA GLU A 37 -10.32 11.89 14.65
C GLU A 37 -9.21 12.57 13.84
N GLN A 38 -8.02 12.73 14.42
CA GLN A 38 -6.89 13.31 13.72
C GLN A 38 -6.47 12.48 12.50
N LEU A 39 -6.43 11.16 12.61
CA LEU A 39 -6.12 10.28 11.48
C LEU A 39 -7.18 10.39 10.39
N LEU A 40 -8.48 10.36 10.74
CA LEU A 40 -9.56 10.46 9.76
C LEU A 40 -9.44 11.74 8.93
N ASN A 41 -9.25 12.87 9.59
CA ASN A 41 -9.04 14.16 8.93
C ASN A 41 -7.80 14.17 8.02
N GLN A 42 -6.73 13.45 8.40
CA GLN A 42 -5.52 13.36 7.57
C GLN A 42 -5.69 12.45 6.34
N LEU A 43 -6.43 11.34 6.48
CA LEU A 43 -6.78 10.46 5.37
C LEU A 43 -7.65 11.21 4.37
N GLU A 44 -8.75 11.81 4.84
CA GLU A 44 -9.69 12.59 4.03
C GLU A 44 -8.98 13.73 3.29
N ALA A 45 -8.12 14.48 3.97
CA ALA A 45 -7.39 15.59 3.35
C ALA A 45 -6.38 15.16 2.26
N ILE A 46 -5.85 13.94 2.32
CA ILE A 46 -5.00 13.41 1.24
C ILE A 46 -5.87 12.82 0.13
N ASP A 47 -6.93 12.09 0.47
CA ASP A 47 -7.90 11.51 -0.46
C ASP A 47 -8.49 12.60 -1.37
N HIS A 48 -9.07 13.65 -0.79
CA HIS A 48 -9.71 14.74 -1.56
C HIS A 48 -8.73 15.53 -2.43
N GLU A 49 -7.43 15.50 -2.10
CA GLU A 49 -6.39 16.12 -2.93
C GLU A 49 -5.96 15.22 -4.11
N LYS A 50 -6.06 13.90 -3.96
CA LYS A 50 -5.49 12.95 -4.93
C LYS A 50 -6.50 12.32 -5.85
N PHE A 51 -7.71 12.11 -5.38
CA PHE A 51 -8.77 11.52 -6.16
C PHE A 51 -9.71 12.60 -6.68
N ARG A 52 -10.40 12.25 -7.76
CA ARG A 52 -11.47 13.04 -8.34
C ARG A 52 -12.71 12.94 -7.45
N GLU A 53 -13.56 13.97 -7.48
CA GLU A 53 -14.66 14.16 -6.54
C GLU A 53 -15.61 12.96 -6.46
N GLU A 54 -15.86 12.26 -7.57
CA GLU A 54 -16.71 11.08 -7.60
C GLU A 54 -16.13 9.85 -6.87
N LEU A 55 -14.85 9.87 -6.50
CA LEU A 55 -14.17 8.81 -5.75
C LEU A 55 -13.86 9.21 -4.30
N TRP A 56 -14.16 10.44 -3.90
CA TRP A 56 -13.87 10.90 -2.56
C TRP A 56 -14.58 10.04 -1.52
N VAL A 57 -13.81 9.58 -0.55
CA VAL A 57 -14.34 8.91 0.62
C VAL A 57 -14.82 9.98 1.58
N THR A 58 -16.07 9.87 1.99
CA THR A 58 -16.64 10.75 3.00
C THR A 58 -16.07 10.44 4.38
N HIS A 59 -16.09 11.43 5.27
CA HIS A 59 -15.70 11.21 6.66
C HIS A 59 -16.46 10.05 7.33
N GLN A 60 -17.76 9.92 7.07
CA GLN A 60 -18.57 8.82 7.61
C GLN A 60 -18.11 7.46 7.06
N GLU A 61 -17.82 7.36 5.77
CA GLU A 61 -17.30 6.12 5.19
C GLU A 61 -15.93 5.76 5.77
N LEU A 62 -15.05 6.74 6.03
CA LEU A 62 -13.80 6.50 6.75
C LEU A 62 -14.06 5.97 8.17
N GLU A 63 -15.01 6.53 8.92
CA GLU A 63 -15.40 5.98 10.23
C GLU A 63 -15.88 4.52 10.13
N GLU A 64 -16.61 4.16 9.08
CA GLU A 64 -17.12 2.80 8.86
C GLU A 64 -15.99 1.84 8.47
N LYS A 65 -15.12 2.23 7.55
CA LYS A 65 -13.93 1.48 7.12
C LYS A 65 -12.96 1.24 8.27
N THR A 66 -12.78 2.24 9.14
CA THR A 66 -11.88 2.15 10.29
C THR A 66 -12.38 1.24 11.41
N ARG A 67 -13.68 0.92 11.43
CA ARG A 67 -14.28 -0.05 12.36
C ARG A 67 -14.21 -1.49 11.84
N GLN A 68 -13.75 -1.70 10.61
CA GLN A 68 -13.59 -3.04 10.05
C GLN A 68 -12.55 -3.85 10.85
N LYS A 69 -12.80 -5.15 10.97
CA LYS A 69 -11.88 -6.04 11.69
C LYS A 69 -10.52 -6.04 11.00
N GLY A 70 -9.45 -5.98 11.79
CA GLY A 70 -8.09 -6.01 11.25
C GLY A 70 -7.67 -4.71 10.54
N PHE A 71 -8.37 -3.60 10.79
CA PHE A 71 -7.99 -2.29 10.26
C PHE A 71 -6.55 -1.93 10.65
N ILE A 72 -5.80 -1.44 9.66
CA ILE A 72 -4.48 -0.86 9.82
C ILE A 72 -4.30 0.27 8.81
N ALA A 73 -3.68 1.36 9.25
CA ALA A 73 -3.21 2.44 8.38
C ALA A 73 -1.72 2.72 8.59
N PHE A 74 -0.99 2.81 7.49
CA PHE A 74 0.38 3.32 7.44
C PHE A 74 0.33 4.77 6.98
N MET A 75 0.87 5.68 7.78
CA MET A 75 1.00 7.09 7.44
C MET A 75 2.47 7.46 7.30
N ILE A 76 2.81 8.18 6.23
CA ILE A 76 4.15 8.75 6.05
C ILE A 76 4.07 10.25 6.24
N TYR A 77 5.00 10.77 7.04
CA TYR A 77 5.13 12.21 7.29
C TYR A 77 6.50 12.71 6.86
N THR A 78 6.53 13.95 6.40
CA THR A 78 7.76 14.73 6.15
C THR A 78 7.51 16.14 6.67
N ASP A 79 8.48 16.69 7.41
CA ASP A 79 8.34 18.02 8.03
C ASP A 79 7.03 18.16 8.85
N GLU A 80 6.67 17.10 9.60
CA GLU A 80 5.44 16.95 10.39
C GLU A 80 4.12 16.98 9.58
N GLN A 81 4.18 17.02 8.26
CA GLN A 81 3.00 16.99 7.39
C GLN A 81 2.78 15.57 6.85
N PRO A 82 1.54 15.04 6.84
CA PRO A 82 1.25 13.76 6.22
C PRO A 82 1.39 13.89 4.71
N ILE A 83 2.13 12.99 4.08
CA ILE A 83 2.40 13.03 2.63
C ILE A 83 1.91 11.80 1.89
N ALA A 84 1.61 10.71 2.59
CA ALA A 84 1.07 9.51 1.98
C ALA A 84 0.40 8.63 3.03
N PHE A 85 -0.52 7.80 2.56
CA PHE A 85 -1.08 6.74 3.37
C PHE A 85 -1.34 5.48 2.55
N LEU A 86 -1.45 4.38 3.26
CA LEU A 86 -2.11 3.16 2.81
C LEU A 86 -2.91 2.64 3.99
N TYR A 87 -4.16 2.26 3.75
CA TYR A 87 -4.93 1.54 4.76
C TYR A 87 -5.67 0.35 4.15
N GLY A 88 -6.03 -0.58 5.02
CA GLY A 88 -6.81 -1.76 4.67
C GLY A 88 -7.31 -2.46 5.92
N TYR A 89 -8.04 -3.54 5.72
CA TYR A 89 -8.70 -4.30 6.77
C TYR A 89 -8.91 -5.75 6.32
N GLN A 90 -9.37 -6.62 7.21
CA GLN A 90 -9.68 -8.01 6.87
C GLN A 90 -10.78 -8.06 5.79
N GLU A 91 -10.60 -8.87 4.76
CA GLU A 91 -11.54 -9.01 3.66
C GLU A 91 -12.94 -9.46 4.17
N PRO A 92 -14.01 -8.73 3.82
CA PRO A 92 -15.36 -9.15 4.17
C PRO A 92 -15.71 -10.49 3.52
N GLY A 93 -16.07 -11.48 4.34
CA GLY A 93 -16.43 -12.82 3.86
C GLY A 93 -15.28 -13.80 3.70
N ASP A 94 -14.03 -13.33 3.75
CA ASP A 94 -12.83 -14.18 3.77
C ASP A 94 -11.87 -13.78 4.91
N PRO A 95 -11.91 -14.47 6.06
CA PRO A 95 -11.05 -14.14 7.19
C PRO A 95 -9.55 -14.42 6.95
N SER A 96 -9.20 -15.13 5.87
CA SER A 96 -7.80 -15.37 5.48
C SER A 96 -7.24 -14.23 4.62
N GLY A 97 -8.10 -13.35 4.11
CA GLY A 97 -7.73 -12.25 3.23
C GLY A 97 -7.56 -10.91 3.94
N PHE A 98 -6.62 -10.12 3.46
CA PHE A 98 -6.52 -8.69 3.74
C PHE A 98 -6.98 -7.89 2.52
N PHE A 99 -7.92 -6.97 2.69
CA PHE A 99 -8.32 -6.02 1.67
C PHE A 99 -7.51 -4.73 1.80
N LEU A 100 -6.64 -4.47 0.82
CA LEU A 100 -5.96 -3.19 0.65
C LEU A 100 -6.96 -2.26 -0.06
N ASP A 101 -7.59 -1.40 0.74
CA ASP A 101 -8.68 -0.53 0.27
C ASP A 101 -8.10 0.67 -0.50
N GLU A 102 -7.22 1.43 0.15
CA GLU A 102 -6.78 2.69 -0.45
C GLU A 102 -5.31 2.99 -0.20
N ILE A 103 -4.70 3.62 -1.22
CA ILE A 103 -3.33 4.11 -1.20
C ILE A 103 -3.26 5.46 -1.92
N ALA A 104 -2.69 6.46 -1.26
CA ALA A 104 -2.56 7.80 -1.80
C ALA A 104 -1.24 8.45 -1.40
N THR A 105 -0.73 9.33 -2.26
CA THR A 105 0.46 10.13 -1.93
C THR A 105 0.44 11.50 -2.57
N ARG A 106 0.80 12.52 -1.79
CA ARG A 106 1.05 13.89 -2.24
C ARG A 106 2.26 14.02 -3.15
N ILE A 107 3.20 13.09 -3.07
CA ILE A 107 4.46 13.13 -3.83
C ILE A 107 4.53 11.96 -4.81
N GLU A 108 4.19 12.24 -6.07
CA GLU A 108 4.17 11.24 -7.13
C GLU A 108 5.59 10.92 -7.67
N GLY A 109 5.75 9.76 -8.32
CA GLY A 109 7.00 9.39 -9.02
C GLY A 109 8.19 9.03 -8.13
N LYS A 110 8.06 9.08 -6.80
CA LYS A 110 9.15 8.78 -5.85
C LYS A 110 9.16 7.35 -5.31
N GLY A 111 8.19 6.53 -5.72
CA GLY A 111 8.10 5.13 -5.30
C GLY A 111 7.50 4.91 -3.91
N ILE A 112 6.90 5.93 -3.30
CA ILE A 112 6.27 5.88 -1.98
C ILE A 112 5.18 4.80 -1.91
N GLY A 113 4.31 4.73 -2.92
CA GLY A 113 3.26 3.71 -2.96
C GLY A 113 3.81 2.28 -2.95
N LYS A 114 4.95 2.03 -3.61
CA LYS A 114 5.60 0.71 -3.59
C LYS A 114 6.13 0.36 -2.21
N ILE A 115 6.69 1.34 -1.49
CA ILE A 115 7.16 1.16 -0.11
C ILE A 115 5.98 0.78 0.79
N LEU A 116 4.89 1.54 0.71
CA LEU A 116 3.68 1.27 1.50
C LEU A 116 3.10 -0.13 1.23
N ILE A 117 2.99 -0.53 -0.04
CA ILE A 117 2.52 -1.88 -0.41
C ILE A 117 3.43 -2.97 0.16
N VAL A 118 4.75 -2.81 0.09
CA VAL A 118 5.66 -3.81 0.65
C VAL A 118 5.55 -3.88 2.17
N LEU A 119 5.39 -2.75 2.86
CA LEU A 119 5.15 -2.73 4.31
C LEU A 119 3.84 -3.44 4.67
N SER A 120 2.76 -3.20 3.92
CA SER A 120 1.49 -3.88 4.16
C SER A 120 1.58 -5.38 3.89
N LEU A 121 2.31 -5.81 2.85
CA LEU A 121 2.55 -7.24 2.58
C LEU A 121 3.34 -7.91 3.71
N ILE A 122 4.38 -7.25 4.26
CA ILE A 122 5.13 -7.77 5.41
C ILE A 122 4.24 -7.87 6.64
N TYR A 123 3.44 -6.84 6.92
CA TYR A 123 2.44 -6.90 7.98
C TYR A 123 1.52 -8.10 7.81
N CYS A 124 1.03 -8.35 6.59
CA CYS A 124 0.15 -9.48 6.31
C CYS A 124 0.82 -10.84 6.55
N VAL A 125 2.13 -10.97 6.30
CA VAL A 125 2.90 -12.17 6.70
C VAL A 125 2.89 -12.34 8.21
N GLU A 126 3.19 -11.28 8.96
CA GLU A 126 3.29 -11.35 10.43
C GLU A 126 1.98 -11.70 11.12
N VAL A 127 0.85 -11.25 10.57
CA VAL A 127 -0.48 -11.56 11.11
C VAL A 127 -1.14 -12.78 10.45
N SER A 128 -0.39 -13.51 9.61
CA SER A 128 -0.81 -14.76 8.97
C SER A 128 -2.04 -14.65 8.07
N TYR A 129 -2.13 -13.59 7.26
CA TYR A 129 -3.04 -13.59 6.11
C TYR A 129 -2.47 -14.45 4.98
N ASP A 130 -3.34 -15.09 4.20
CA ASP A 130 -2.96 -15.96 3.09
C ASP A 130 -2.83 -15.16 1.77
N HIS A 131 -3.56 -14.05 1.67
CA HIS A 131 -3.53 -13.19 0.49
C HIS A 131 -3.91 -11.75 0.81
N VAL A 132 -3.58 -10.87 -0.13
CA VAL A 132 -4.07 -9.50 -0.20
C VAL A 132 -4.93 -9.33 -1.44
N ALA A 133 -6.13 -8.78 -1.29
CA ALA A 133 -7.02 -8.39 -2.38
C ALA A 133 -7.12 -6.86 -2.47
N LEU A 134 -7.36 -6.34 -3.67
CA LEU A 134 -7.67 -4.93 -3.90
C LEU A 134 -8.53 -4.76 -5.14
N TYR A 135 -9.22 -3.62 -5.21
CA TYR A 135 -9.92 -3.17 -6.41
C TYR A 135 -9.19 -1.96 -7.00
N THR A 136 -9.16 -1.88 -8.32
CA THR A 136 -8.52 -0.77 -9.01
C THR A 136 -9.09 -0.55 -10.40
N GLU A 137 -8.98 0.66 -10.93
CA GLU A 137 -9.30 0.91 -12.34
C GLU A 137 -8.17 0.38 -13.25
N GLN A 138 -8.44 0.14 -14.53
CA GLN A 138 -7.37 -0.19 -15.49
C GLN A 138 -6.37 0.96 -15.62
N SER A 139 -6.89 2.17 -15.68
CA SER A 139 -6.13 3.41 -15.67
C SER A 139 -6.99 4.51 -15.06
N ASP A 140 -6.35 5.48 -14.43
CA ASP A 140 -7.07 6.63 -13.89
C ASP A 140 -7.26 7.76 -14.93
N ASP A 141 -7.88 8.83 -14.48
CA ASP A 141 -8.15 10.07 -15.23
C ASP A 141 -6.87 10.77 -15.73
N LYS A 142 -5.72 10.48 -15.12
CA LYS A 142 -4.39 10.97 -15.52
C LYS A 142 -3.67 10.02 -16.48
N GLY A 143 -4.31 8.92 -16.88
CA GLY A 143 -3.77 7.91 -17.80
C GLY A 143 -2.70 7.01 -17.17
N ARG A 144 -2.57 6.98 -15.84
CA ARG A 144 -1.65 6.09 -15.15
C ARG A 144 -2.24 4.68 -15.16
N ARG A 145 -1.43 3.68 -15.54
CA ARG A 145 -1.87 2.29 -15.71
C ARG A 145 -1.82 1.57 -14.37
N LEU A 146 -2.93 1.63 -13.62
CA LEU A 146 -2.97 1.14 -12.23
C LEU A 146 -2.89 -0.39 -12.15
N GLU A 147 -3.59 -1.13 -13.02
CA GLU A 147 -3.44 -2.60 -13.11
C GLU A 147 -1.95 -2.98 -13.27
N GLU A 148 -1.25 -2.40 -14.25
CA GLU A 148 0.17 -2.69 -14.47
C GLU A 148 1.05 -2.30 -13.27
N PHE A 149 0.69 -1.24 -12.54
CA PHE A 149 1.40 -0.87 -11.32
C PHE A 149 1.32 -1.97 -10.26
N TYR A 150 0.14 -2.55 -10.04
CA TYR A 150 -0.04 -3.65 -9.08
C TYR A 150 0.54 -4.98 -9.61
N GLU A 151 0.43 -5.26 -10.91
CA GLU A 151 1.09 -6.42 -11.53
C GLU A 151 2.60 -6.41 -11.32
N HIS A 152 3.22 -5.23 -11.44
CA HIS A 152 4.63 -5.02 -11.13
C HIS A 152 4.99 -5.30 -9.66
N MET A 153 4.01 -5.21 -8.76
CA MET A 153 4.15 -5.55 -7.34
C MET A 153 3.83 -7.03 -7.05
N GLY A 154 3.49 -7.82 -8.08
CA GLY A 154 3.20 -9.26 -7.98
C GLY A 154 1.72 -9.60 -7.82
N PHE A 155 0.83 -8.61 -7.88
CA PHE A 155 -0.61 -8.89 -7.94
C PHE A 155 -0.99 -9.48 -9.31
N TYR A 156 -2.04 -10.28 -9.35
CA TYR A 156 -2.62 -10.80 -10.59
C TYR A 156 -4.11 -10.48 -10.64
N LEU A 157 -4.62 -10.28 -11.86
CA LEU A 157 -6.04 -10.06 -12.10
C LEU A 157 -6.83 -11.35 -11.83
N VAL A 158 -7.84 -11.27 -10.96
CA VAL A 158 -8.77 -12.37 -10.67
C VAL A 158 -9.98 -12.30 -11.59
N ASN A 159 -10.64 -11.15 -11.62
CA ASN A 159 -11.75 -10.85 -12.51
C ASN A 159 -11.87 -9.35 -12.75
N ARG A 160 -12.75 -8.99 -13.68
CA ARG A 160 -13.21 -7.61 -13.86
C ARG A 160 -14.66 -7.53 -13.44
N ASP A 161 -14.91 -6.72 -12.43
CA ASP A 161 -16.22 -6.41 -11.90
C ASP A 161 -16.77 -5.14 -12.59
N PRO A 162 -18.03 -5.13 -13.04
CA PRO A 162 -18.63 -3.96 -13.68
C PRO A 162 -18.74 -2.72 -12.78
N GLU A 163 -18.82 -2.91 -11.46
CA GLU A 163 -18.98 -1.85 -10.46
C GLU A 163 -17.63 -1.42 -9.88
N PHE A 164 -16.77 -2.39 -9.54
CA PHE A 164 -15.51 -2.13 -8.83
C PHE A 164 -14.26 -2.10 -9.74
N GLY A 165 -14.42 -2.35 -11.04
CA GLY A 165 -13.32 -2.41 -11.99
C GLY A 165 -12.51 -3.69 -11.87
N SER A 166 -11.20 -3.58 -11.75
CA SER A 166 -10.29 -4.73 -11.76
C SER A 166 -10.05 -5.24 -10.36
N VAL A 167 -10.41 -6.50 -10.13
CA VAL A 167 -10.17 -7.19 -8.87
C VAL A 167 -8.84 -7.91 -8.97
N MET A 168 -7.91 -7.55 -8.10
CA MET A 168 -6.55 -8.07 -8.10
C MET A 168 -6.20 -8.74 -6.78
N ARG A 169 -5.35 -9.76 -6.84
CA ARG A 169 -4.92 -10.54 -5.67
C ARG A 169 -3.41 -10.76 -5.67
N TYR A 170 -2.82 -10.77 -4.48
CA TYR A 170 -1.46 -11.19 -4.20
C TYR A 170 -1.51 -12.36 -3.23
N ASN A 171 -0.95 -13.51 -3.59
CA ASN A 171 -0.83 -14.64 -2.65
C ASN A 171 0.44 -14.48 -1.83
N ILE A 172 0.33 -14.60 -0.51
CA ILE A 172 1.44 -14.36 0.39
C ILE A 172 2.41 -15.54 0.34
N GLU A 173 3.57 -15.30 -0.26
CA GLU A 173 4.65 -16.28 -0.41
C GLU A 173 5.98 -15.59 -0.08
N GLU A 174 6.63 -15.97 1.03
CA GLU A 174 7.85 -15.31 1.51
C GLU A 174 8.99 -15.33 0.48
N GLU A 175 9.08 -16.42 -0.28
CA GLU A 175 10.07 -16.62 -1.34
C GLU A 175 9.93 -15.59 -2.48
N LYS A 176 8.70 -15.14 -2.77
CA LYS A 176 8.42 -14.09 -3.76
C LYS A 176 8.51 -12.69 -3.17
N LEU A 177 8.12 -12.53 -1.90
CA LEU A 177 8.14 -11.23 -1.24
C LEU A 177 9.57 -10.78 -0.89
N THR A 178 10.49 -11.69 -0.57
CA THR A 178 11.88 -11.34 -0.20
C THR A 178 12.63 -10.60 -1.33
N PRO A 179 12.62 -11.06 -2.60
CA PRO A 179 13.18 -10.29 -3.71
C PRO A 179 12.47 -8.95 -3.94
N LEU A 180 11.13 -8.92 -3.83
CA LEU A 180 10.35 -7.70 -3.95
C LEU A 180 10.74 -6.65 -2.90
N TYR A 181 10.87 -7.08 -1.64
CA TYR A 181 11.33 -6.26 -0.53
C TYR A 181 12.71 -5.67 -0.82
N ASN A 182 13.67 -6.51 -1.19
CA ASN A 182 15.04 -6.05 -1.49
C ASN A 182 15.06 -4.98 -2.59
N ARG A 183 14.27 -5.20 -3.65
CA ARG A 183 14.12 -4.29 -4.80
C ARG A 183 13.55 -2.93 -4.41
N VAL A 184 12.55 -2.92 -3.53
CA VAL A 184 11.84 -1.68 -3.15
C VAL A 184 12.63 -0.90 -2.10
N MET A 185 13.11 -1.60 -1.06
CA MET A 185 13.72 -0.97 0.11
C MET A 185 15.19 -0.59 -0.07
N PHE A 186 15.92 -1.21 -1.00
CA PHE A 186 17.33 -0.90 -1.21
C PHE A 186 17.60 -0.39 -2.62
N LYS A 187 18.48 0.61 -2.75
CA LYS A 187 18.94 1.14 -4.03
C LYS A 187 19.58 0.08 -4.92
N GLU A 188 20.31 -0.86 -4.31
CA GLU A 188 21.05 -1.93 -4.98
C GLU A 188 20.18 -3.13 -5.37
N GLY A 189 18.89 -3.15 -4.98
CA GLY A 189 17.99 -4.30 -5.19
C GLY A 189 17.61 -4.63 -6.64
N GLY A 190 18.24 -3.97 -7.62
CA GLY A 190 18.16 -4.31 -9.05
C GLY A 190 16.85 -3.94 -9.75
N PRO A 191 16.79 -4.08 -11.09
CA PRO A 191 15.55 -3.94 -11.87
C PRO A 191 14.63 -5.16 -11.71
N PHE A 192 13.45 -5.12 -12.35
CA PHE A 192 12.41 -6.16 -12.30
C PHE A 192 12.93 -7.57 -12.63
N PRO A 193 12.27 -8.63 -12.11
CA PRO A 193 12.51 -9.97 -12.61
C PRO A 193 12.25 -10.08 -14.12
N PRO A 194 13.06 -10.86 -14.86
CA PRO A 194 13.03 -10.91 -16.33
C PRO A 194 11.75 -11.51 -16.93
N TYR A 195 10.86 -12.09 -16.13
CA TYR A 195 9.58 -12.64 -16.62
C TYR A 195 8.48 -11.59 -16.83
N LEU A 196 8.78 -10.30 -16.65
CA LEU A 196 7.85 -9.18 -16.93
C LEU A 196 8.38 -8.16 -17.95
N THR A 197 9.55 -8.39 -18.56
CA THR A 197 9.89 -7.69 -19.79
C THR A 197 9.09 -8.31 -20.93
N LYS A 198 8.11 -7.57 -21.46
CA LYS A 198 7.39 -7.88 -22.70
C LYS A 198 8.34 -8.25 -23.84
#